data_AF-A0A1R1PIS4-F1
#
_entry.id   AF-A0A1R1PIS4-F1
#
_cell.length_a   1.000
_cell.length_b   1.000
_cell.length_c   1.000
_cell.angle_alpha   90.00
_cell.angle_beta   90.00
_cell.angle_gamma   90.00
#
_symmetry.space_group_name_H-M   'P 1'
#
loop_
_entity.id
_entity.type
_entity.pdbx_description
1 polymer ?
#
loop_
_entity_poly.entity_id
_entity_poly.type
_entity_poly.pdbx_seq_one_letter_code
_entity_poly.pdbx_strand_id
1 'polypeptide(L)'
;MIFASLVTILLNTLLVASHSWIDCAKFNMDLKTCDGYSRGYPGRENRDINTVYTHLIQARPSSYPICEKNRQGTNPLQYSTTYPMGCVKPGETIYQTWEQNGHLNNTHPTTIRILYSDQESRGLTNYNQVAQARIAGEMVFATDSNCFDPKNPNSVCYGNWTVPAHFKRKRVYSFVWLWRFDSNPVGEEYSTCFDLYVE
;
A
#
# COMPACT_ATOMS: atom_id res chain seq x y z
N MET A 1 51.34 -24.44 21.02
CA MET A 1 50.58 -23.23 21.40
C MET A 1 49.80 -22.78 20.19
N ILE A 2 48.48 -22.94 20.24
CA ILE A 2 47.55 -22.69 19.14
C ILE A 2 46.93 -21.32 19.41
N PHE A 3 47.12 -20.36 18.52
CA PHE A 3 46.31 -19.13 18.47
C PHE A 3 45.53 -19.15 17.17
N ALA A 4 44.28 -19.61 17.26
CA ALA A 4 43.28 -19.41 16.21
C ALA A 4 42.61 -18.07 16.47
N SER A 5 42.96 -17.06 15.67
CA SER A 5 42.30 -15.76 15.69
C SER A 5 40.88 -15.89 15.14
N LEU A 6 39.87 -15.75 16.00
CA LEU A 6 38.49 -15.59 15.58
C LEU A 6 38.34 -14.25 14.83
N VAL A 7 38.11 -14.32 13.53
CA VAL A 7 37.62 -13.20 12.73
C VAL A 7 36.12 -13.10 12.95
N THR A 8 35.69 -12.18 13.79
CA THR A 8 34.28 -11.84 13.95
C THR A 8 33.83 -11.07 12.71
N ILE A 9 33.28 -11.77 11.72
CA ILE A 9 32.60 -11.14 10.59
C ILE A 9 31.30 -10.53 11.15
N LEU A 10 31.33 -9.22 11.42
CA LEU A 10 30.12 -8.42 11.61
C LEU A 10 29.37 -8.43 10.26
N LEU A 11 28.43 -9.36 10.13
CA LEU A 11 27.39 -9.30 9.11
C LEU A 11 26.59 -8.02 9.40
N ASN A 12 26.95 -6.92 8.72
CA ASN A 12 26.07 -5.77 8.58
C ASN A 12 24.86 -6.25 7.81
N THR A 13 23.84 -6.76 8.52
CA THR A 13 22.50 -6.87 7.98
C THR A 13 22.05 -5.43 7.69
N LEU A 14 22.29 -4.99 6.46
CA LEU A 14 21.62 -3.82 5.90
C LEU A 14 20.12 -4.09 6.06
N LEU A 15 19.51 -3.43 7.04
CA LEU A 15 18.06 -3.31 7.12
C LEU A 15 17.66 -2.63 5.81
N VAL A 16 17.20 -3.41 4.84
CA VAL A 16 16.67 -2.87 3.59
C VAL A 16 15.34 -2.24 3.97
N ALA A 17 15.38 -0.94 4.27
CA ALA A 17 14.17 -0.16 4.46
C ALA A 17 13.40 -0.23 3.15
N SER A 18 12.25 -0.90 3.17
CA SER A 18 11.39 -0.94 2.01
C SER A 18 10.63 0.39 1.90
N HIS A 19 10.45 0.88 0.67
CA HIS A 19 9.74 2.12 0.40
C HIS A 19 8.66 1.77 -0.61
N SER A 20 7.44 1.56 -0.12
CA SER A 20 6.33 1.18 -0.98
C SER A 20 5.03 1.80 -0.52
N TRP A 21 4.18 2.05 -1.50
CA TRP A 21 2.85 2.60 -1.40
C TRP A 21 2.07 2.19 -2.66
N ILE A 22 0.78 2.49 -2.68
CA ILE A 22 -0.03 2.34 -3.89
C ILE A 22 0.17 3.54 -4.84
N ASP A 23 0.61 3.29 -6.07
CA ASP A 23 0.75 4.34 -7.11
C ASP A 23 -0.59 4.64 -7.77
N CYS A 24 -1.42 3.61 -7.97
CA CYS A 24 -2.74 3.75 -8.56
C CYS A 24 -3.79 2.93 -7.80
N ALA A 25 -4.82 3.60 -7.31
CA ALA A 25 -5.95 2.99 -6.60
C ALA A 25 -7.02 2.40 -7.53
N LYS A 26 -7.10 2.90 -8.77
CA LYS A 26 -7.95 2.36 -9.85
C LYS A 26 -7.21 2.41 -11.18
N PHE A 27 -6.50 1.35 -11.51
CA PHE A 27 -5.72 1.24 -12.73
C PHE A 27 -6.56 0.71 -13.88
N ASN A 28 -6.49 1.36 -15.03
CA ASN A 28 -7.10 0.92 -16.27
C ASN A 28 -6.14 -0.03 -16.99
N MET A 29 -6.44 -1.33 -16.94
CA MET A 29 -5.57 -2.35 -17.52
C MET A 29 -5.45 -2.27 -19.05
N ASP A 30 -6.44 -1.72 -19.74
CA ASP A 30 -6.46 -1.63 -21.21
C ASP A 30 -5.65 -0.41 -21.68
N LEU A 31 -5.90 0.75 -21.07
CA LEU A 31 -5.25 2.01 -21.43
C LEU A 31 -3.87 2.20 -20.78
N LYS A 32 -3.55 1.39 -19.76
CA LYS A 32 -2.36 1.54 -18.91
C LYS A 32 -2.28 2.93 -18.25
N THR A 33 -3.43 3.47 -17.88
CA THR A 33 -3.57 4.75 -17.19
C THR A 33 -4.14 4.57 -15.79
N CYS A 34 -3.96 5.58 -14.94
CA CYS A 34 -4.55 5.60 -13.61
C CYS A 34 -5.82 6.45 -13.59
N ASP A 35 -6.96 5.85 -13.27
CA ASP A 35 -8.27 6.51 -13.18
C ASP A 35 -8.58 6.99 -11.76
N GLY A 36 -7.72 6.67 -10.78
CA GLY A 36 -7.93 7.03 -9.38
C GLY A 36 -6.69 6.83 -8.53
N TYR A 37 -6.33 7.85 -7.76
CA TYR A 37 -5.10 7.92 -6.99
C TYR A 37 -5.36 7.80 -5.48
N SER A 38 -4.29 7.63 -4.70
CA SER A 38 -4.33 7.72 -3.25
C SER A 38 -4.25 9.18 -2.75
N ARG A 39 -4.59 9.40 -1.48
CA ARG A 39 -4.63 10.73 -0.88
C ARG A 39 -3.28 11.43 -0.94
N GLY A 40 -3.27 12.67 -1.43
CA GLY A 40 -2.08 13.51 -1.47
C GLY A 40 -0.93 12.91 -2.29
N TYR A 41 -1.25 12.05 -3.27
CA TYR A 41 -0.25 11.44 -4.15
C TYR A 41 0.55 12.54 -4.87
N PRO A 42 1.89 12.57 -4.72
CA PRO A 42 2.72 13.64 -5.24
C PRO A 42 3.18 13.40 -6.68
N GLY A 43 2.90 12.22 -7.24
CA GLY A 43 3.39 11.81 -8.55
C GLY A 43 4.84 11.31 -8.53
N ARG A 44 5.15 10.36 -9.42
CA ARG A 44 6.49 9.74 -9.56
C ARG A 44 7.53 10.71 -10.12
N GLU A 45 7.12 11.86 -10.65
CA GLU A 45 8.01 12.97 -11.01
C GLU A 45 8.65 13.64 -9.79
N ASN A 46 8.07 13.46 -8.59
CA ASN A 46 8.68 13.89 -7.35
C ASN A 46 9.86 12.97 -7.01
N ARG A 47 11.09 13.50 -7.11
CA ARG A 47 12.33 12.76 -6.86
C ARG A 47 12.46 12.20 -5.45
N ASP A 48 11.77 12.81 -4.49
CA ASP A 48 11.81 12.42 -3.08
C ASP A 48 10.61 11.55 -2.68
N ILE A 49 9.81 11.05 -3.65
CA ILE A 49 8.57 10.29 -3.38
C ILE A 49 8.80 9.11 -2.42
N ASN A 50 9.94 8.41 -2.55
CA ASN A 50 10.34 7.33 -1.65
C ASN A 50 10.35 7.77 -0.18
N THR A 51 10.81 8.99 0.09
CA THR A 51 10.91 9.55 1.44
C THR A 51 9.59 10.18 1.89
N VAL A 52 8.92 10.93 1.01
CA VAL A 52 7.76 11.75 1.41
C VAL A 52 6.45 10.98 1.38
N TYR A 53 6.37 9.85 0.67
CA TYR A 53 5.12 9.13 0.46
C TYR A 53 5.05 7.76 1.14
N THR A 54 6.21 7.18 1.50
CA THR A 54 6.26 5.97 2.34
C THR A 54 5.75 6.28 3.75
N HIS A 55 4.76 5.51 4.21
CA HIS A 55 4.32 5.51 5.60
C HIS A 55 4.62 4.16 6.25
N LEU A 56 5.64 4.15 7.09
CA LEU A 56 6.16 2.97 7.76
C LEU A 56 5.56 2.82 9.18
N ILE A 57 5.07 1.64 9.49
CA ILE A 57 4.55 1.23 10.79
C ILE A 57 5.48 0.13 11.34
N GLN A 58 6.31 0.49 12.32
CA GLN A 58 7.20 -0.45 13.02
C GLN A 58 6.63 -0.85 14.37
N ALA A 59 6.82 -2.11 14.79
CA ALA A 59 6.39 -2.63 16.09
C ALA A 59 4.88 -2.56 16.38
N ARG A 60 4.07 -2.06 15.44
CA ARG A 60 2.60 -1.99 15.52
C ARG A 60 2.03 -1.32 16.78
N PRO A 61 2.52 -0.14 17.22
CA PRO A 61 1.97 0.52 18.39
C PRO A 61 0.49 0.82 18.17
N SER A 62 -0.36 0.43 19.13
CA SER A 62 -1.83 0.53 19.02
C SER A 62 -2.34 1.92 18.62
N SER A 63 -1.69 2.99 19.09
CA SER A 63 -2.07 4.38 18.82
C SER A 63 -1.33 4.99 17.61
N TYR A 64 -0.53 4.20 16.90
CA TYR A 64 0.20 4.70 15.73
C TYR A 64 -0.79 5.00 14.60
N PRO A 65 -0.67 6.16 13.94
CA PRO A 65 -1.37 6.47 12.72
C PRO A 65 -1.35 5.29 11.72
N ILE A 66 -2.49 4.90 11.17
CA ILE A 66 -2.54 3.87 10.10
C ILE A 66 -2.19 4.44 8.72
N CYS A 67 -2.18 5.76 8.61
CA CYS A 67 -1.77 6.51 7.44
C CYS A 67 -1.08 7.77 7.92
N GLU A 68 -0.22 8.33 7.07
CA GLU A 68 0.51 9.57 7.34
C GLU A 68 -0.45 10.64 7.88
N LYS A 69 -0.04 11.38 8.92
CA LYS A 69 -0.95 12.27 9.67
C LYS A 69 -1.67 13.27 8.77
N ASN A 70 -0.93 13.82 7.79
CA ASN A 70 -1.45 14.76 6.81
C ASN A 70 -2.24 14.09 5.68
N ARG A 71 -2.46 12.77 5.71
CA ARG A 71 -3.22 11.95 4.75
C ARG A 71 -4.30 11.10 5.43
N GLN A 72 -4.59 11.41 6.69
CA GLN A 72 -5.72 10.85 7.41
C GLN A 72 -7.02 11.61 7.13
N GLY A 73 -8.13 10.88 7.19
CA GLY A 73 -9.47 11.43 7.04
C GLY A 73 -9.87 11.81 5.61
N THR A 74 -11.15 12.13 5.45
CA THR A 74 -11.79 12.46 4.16
C THR A 74 -12.16 13.95 4.05
N ASN A 75 -11.75 14.79 5.00
CA ASN A 75 -12.12 16.20 5.03
C ASN A 75 -10.94 17.10 5.48
N PRO A 76 -10.41 17.98 4.60
CA PRO A 76 -10.74 18.05 3.17
C PRO A 76 -10.29 16.79 2.41
N LEU A 77 -10.99 16.45 1.34
CA LEU A 77 -10.57 15.40 0.41
C LEU A 77 -9.24 15.84 -0.24
N GLN A 78 -8.20 15.02 -0.11
CA GLN A 78 -6.84 15.37 -0.50
C GLN A 78 -6.51 14.89 -1.92
N TYR A 79 -7.28 15.38 -2.88
CA TYR A 79 -7.12 15.04 -4.30
C TYR A 79 -6.94 16.31 -5.11
N SER A 80 -5.99 16.26 -6.05
CA SER A 80 -5.81 17.32 -7.03
C SER A 80 -6.56 16.99 -8.32
N THR A 81 -6.67 17.96 -9.22
CA THR A 81 -7.19 17.71 -10.57
C THR A 81 -6.27 16.78 -11.38
N THR A 82 -4.97 16.80 -11.10
CA THR A 82 -3.97 15.91 -11.71
C THR A 82 -4.05 14.49 -11.16
N TYR A 83 -4.33 14.35 -9.87
CA TYR A 83 -4.39 13.07 -9.15
C TYR A 83 -5.77 12.91 -8.49
N PRO A 84 -6.83 12.67 -9.28
CA PRO A 84 -8.19 12.60 -8.79
C PRO A 84 -8.47 11.31 -8.01
N MET A 85 -9.51 11.35 -7.18
CA MET A 85 -10.11 10.16 -6.55
C MET A 85 -10.75 9.26 -7.62
N GLY A 86 -10.64 7.95 -7.46
CA GLY A 86 -11.28 7.00 -8.37
C GLY A 86 -12.80 6.91 -8.19
N CYS A 87 -13.52 6.69 -9.30
CA CYS A 87 -14.95 6.36 -9.32
C CYS A 87 -15.16 4.89 -9.62
N VAL A 88 -16.06 4.22 -8.88
CA VAL A 88 -16.34 2.78 -9.00
C VAL A 88 -17.82 2.48 -8.80
N LYS A 89 -18.25 1.25 -9.13
CA LYS A 89 -19.57 0.71 -8.84
C LYS A 89 -19.52 -0.36 -7.74
N PRO A 90 -20.60 -0.57 -6.98
CA PRO A 90 -20.68 -1.72 -6.07
C PRO A 90 -20.50 -3.02 -6.86
N GLY A 91 -19.63 -3.92 -6.36
CA GLY A 91 -19.33 -5.19 -7.02
C GLY A 91 -18.36 -5.11 -8.21
N GLU A 92 -17.83 -3.93 -8.54
CA GLU A 92 -16.81 -3.79 -9.58
C GLU A 92 -15.48 -4.42 -9.13
N THR A 93 -14.86 -5.23 -9.99
CA THR A 93 -13.46 -5.63 -9.82
C THR A 93 -12.56 -4.52 -10.36
N ILE A 94 -11.70 -3.98 -9.50
CA ILE A 94 -10.74 -2.94 -9.86
C ILE A 94 -9.31 -3.44 -9.71
N TYR A 95 -8.40 -2.80 -10.45
CA TYR A 95 -6.97 -3.06 -10.39
C TYR A 95 -6.26 -1.95 -9.64
N GLN A 96 -5.19 -2.32 -8.95
CA GLN A 96 -4.28 -1.41 -8.27
C GLN A 96 -2.87 -1.67 -8.73
N THR A 97 -2.03 -0.63 -8.69
CA THR A 97 -0.61 -0.75 -9.02
C THR A 97 0.28 -0.13 -7.96
N TRP A 98 1.47 -0.68 -7.82
CA TRP A 98 2.56 -0.22 -6.96
C TRP A 98 3.89 -0.64 -7.56
N GLU A 99 4.99 0.01 -7.20
CA GLU A 99 6.34 -0.43 -7.61
C GLU A 99 6.87 -1.49 -6.64
N GLN A 100 7.50 -2.55 -7.16
CA GLN A 100 8.11 -3.58 -6.28
C GLN A 100 9.35 -3.09 -5.53
N ASN A 101 10.04 -2.07 -6.04
CA ASN A 101 11.20 -1.43 -5.43
C ASN A 101 12.26 -2.43 -4.90
N GLY A 102 12.56 -3.47 -5.68
CA GLY A 102 13.52 -4.52 -5.35
C GLY A 102 13.02 -5.62 -4.42
N HIS A 103 11.73 -5.65 -4.09
CA HIS A 103 11.11 -6.61 -3.16
C HIS A 103 10.32 -7.74 -3.83
N LEU A 104 10.63 -8.05 -5.09
CA LEU A 104 10.10 -9.25 -5.76
C LEU A 104 10.56 -10.52 -5.06
N ASN A 105 9.62 -11.41 -4.76
CA ASN A 105 9.88 -12.69 -4.09
C ASN A 105 8.91 -13.78 -4.55
N ASN A 106 9.38 -14.67 -5.43
CA ASN A 106 8.58 -15.79 -5.94
C ASN A 106 8.42 -16.95 -4.96
N THR A 107 9.33 -17.09 -3.99
CA THR A 107 9.37 -18.26 -3.09
C THR A 107 8.51 -18.05 -1.86
N HIS A 108 8.58 -16.85 -1.26
CA HIS A 108 7.85 -16.47 -0.05
C HIS A 108 7.27 -15.06 -0.23
N PRO A 109 6.31 -14.88 -1.16
CA PRO A 109 5.72 -13.58 -1.40
C PRO A 109 5.04 -13.04 -0.15
N THR A 110 5.25 -11.75 0.11
CA THR A 110 4.49 -11.00 1.11
C THR A 110 3.13 -10.57 0.53
N THR A 111 2.23 -10.13 1.40
CA THR A 111 0.85 -9.84 1.02
C THR A 111 0.44 -8.41 1.35
N ILE A 112 -0.42 -7.87 0.50
CA ILE A 112 -1.15 -6.63 0.69
C ILE A 112 -2.59 -6.97 1.09
N ARG A 113 -3.15 -6.21 2.02
CA ARG A 113 -4.59 -6.23 2.35
C ARG A 113 -5.21 -4.87 2.07
N ILE A 114 -6.43 -4.91 1.54
CA ILE A 114 -7.28 -3.72 1.37
C ILE A 114 -8.27 -3.67 2.52
N LEU A 115 -8.01 -2.79 3.47
CA LEU A 115 -8.80 -2.65 4.68
C LEU A 115 -9.80 -1.51 4.56
N TYR A 116 -10.98 -1.66 5.15
CA TYR A 116 -11.96 -0.57 5.26
C TYR A 116 -12.80 -0.70 6.54
N SER A 117 -13.53 0.36 6.86
CA SER A 117 -14.51 0.40 7.96
C SER A 117 -15.93 0.41 7.39
N ASP A 118 -16.87 -0.27 8.03
CA ASP A 118 -18.30 -0.20 7.70
C ASP A 118 -18.89 1.20 8.03
N GLN A 119 -18.16 2.06 8.76
CA GLN A 119 -18.56 3.43 9.03
C GLN A 119 -18.26 4.34 7.83
N GLU A 120 -19.33 4.77 7.14
CA GLU A 120 -19.26 5.74 6.05
C GLU A 120 -18.40 6.96 6.43
N SER A 121 -17.49 7.37 5.54
CA SER A 121 -16.69 8.60 5.66
C SER A 121 -15.78 8.71 6.91
N ARG A 122 -15.61 7.64 7.69
CA ARG A 122 -14.63 7.56 8.79
C ARG A 122 -13.69 6.40 8.49
N GLY A 123 -12.69 6.67 7.65
CA GLY A 123 -11.59 5.74 7.43
C GLY A 123 -10.90 5.35 8.74
N LEU A 124 -10.07 4.32 8.67
CA LEU A 124 -9.22 3.92 9.78
C LEU A 124 -8.24 5.07 10.11
N THR A 125 -8.00 5.32 11.39
CA THR A 125 -7.11 6.38 11.89
C THR A 125 -5.89 5.81 12.59
N ASN A 126 -6.06 4.78 13.43
CA ASN A 126 -5.00 4.20 14.25
C ASN A 126 -4.86 2.70 14.05
N TYR A 127 -3.67 2.17 14.33
CA TYR A 127 -3.33 0.77 14.14
C TYR A 127 -4.23 -0.21 14.90
N ASN A 128 -4.70 0.14 16.09
CA ASN A 128 -5.61 -0.70 16.87
C ASN A 128 -6.93 -1.04 16.15
N GLN A 129 -7.29 -0.30 15.10
CA GLN A 129 -8.49 -0.57 14.31
C GLN A 129 -8.26 -1.63 13.22
N VAL A 130 -7.01 -2.00 12.91
CA VAL A 130 -6.70 -3.02 11.88
C VAL A 130 -7.37 -4.35 12.20
N ALA A 131 -7.38 -4.77 13.47
CA ALA A 131 -8.01 -6.03 13.91
C ALA A 131 -9.55 -6.02 13.78
N GLN A 132 -10.17 -4.86 13.67
CA GLN A 132 -11.62 -4.68 13.55
C GLN A 132 -12.04 -4.31 12.12
N ALA A 133 -11.07 -4.04 11.24
CA ALA A 133 -11.32 -3.65 9.87
C ALA A 133 -11.89 -4.80 9.05
N ARG A 134 -12.71 -4.46 8.07
CA ARG A 134 -13.10 -5.38 7.01
C ARG A 134 -11.99 -5.47 5.97
N ILE A 135 -11.90 -6.61 5.31
CA ILE A 135 -10.95 -6.85 4.22
C ILE A 135 -11.75 -6.92 2.92
N ALA A 136 -11.51 -5.98 2.01
CA ALA A 136 -12.11 -5.97 0.67
C ALA A 136 -11.32 -6.83 -0.33
N GLY A 137 -10.03 -7.05 -0.06
CA GLY A 137 -9.17 -7.90 -0.88
C GLY A 137 -7.84 -8.20 -0.21
N GLU A 138 -7.23 -9.29 -0.64
CA GLU A 138 -5.86 -9.68 -0.30
C GLU A 138 -5.15 -10.06 -1.60
N MET A 139 -3.92 -9.59 -1.77
CA MET A 139 -3.15 -9.80 -3.00
C MET A 139 -1.67 -9.99 -2.67
N VAL A 140 -0.97 -10.73 -3.52
CA VAL A 140 0.48 -10.89 -3.44
C VAL A 140 1.17 -9.57 -3.80
N PHE A 141 2.22 -9.21 -3.06
CA PHE A 141 2.96 -7.97 -3.27
C PHE A 141 3.73 -7.97 -4.61
N ALA A 142 4.73 -8.82 -4.78
CA ALA A 142 5.55 -8.81 -6.00
C ALA A 142 6.13 -10.19 -6.33
N THR A 143 5.78 -10.68 -7.52
CA THR A 143 6.24 -11.93 -8.13
C THR A 143 6.35 -11.74 -9.64
N ASP A 144 6.95 -12.71 -10.32
CA ASP A 144 7.02 -12.75 -11.78
C ASP A 144 5.63 -12.75 -12.43
N SER A 145 4.59 -13.22 -11.71
CA SER A 145 3.24 -13.34 -12.22
C SER A 145 2.45 -12.02 -12.24
N ASN A 146 2.83 -11.05 -11.40
CA ASN A 146 2.04 -9.84 -11.19
C ASN A 146 2.83 -8.54 -11.36
N CYS A 147 4.03 -8.60 -11.93
CA CYS A 147 4.85 -7.44 -12.29
C CYS A 147 5.01 -7.34 -13.81
N PHE A 148 4.94 -6.13 -14.37
CA PHE A 148 5.02 -5.94 -15.83
C PHE A 148 6.39 -6.29 -16.41
N ASP A 149 7.47 -5.95 -15.71
CA ASP A 149 8.84 -6.33 -16.05
C ASP A 149 9.57 -6.87 -14.81
N PRO A 150 9.41 -8.16 -14.47
CA PRO A 150 9.98 -8.75 -13.25
C PRO A 150 11.50 -8.58 -13.09
N LYS A 151 12.23 -8.32 -14.18
CA LYS A 151 13.68 -8.13 -14.16
C LYS A 151 14.08 -6.71 -13.74
N ASN A 152 13.17 -5.75 -13.85
CA ASN A 152 13.40 -4.38 -13.43
C ASN A 152 13.06 -4.24 -11.93
N PRO A 153 14.02 -3.90 -11.04
CA PRO A 153 13.76 -3.72 -9.61
C PRO A 153 12.72 -2.63 -9.32
N ASN A 154 12.53 -1.68 -10.25
CA ASN A 154 11.51 -0.63 -10.17
C ASN A 154 10.30 -0.94 -11.07
N SER A 155 10.02 -2.22 -11.33
CA SER A 155 8.84 -2.60 -12.09
C SER A 155 7.57 -2.26 -11.32
N VAL A 156 6.59 -1.77 -12.07
CA VAL A 156 5.22 -1.69 -11.61
C VAL A 156 4.65 -3.11 -11.55
N CYS A 157 4.04 -3.41 -10.41
CA CYS A 157 3.25 -4.60 -10.15
C CYS A 157 1.79 -4.23 -9.94
N TYR A 158 0.93 -5.23 -10.03
CA TYR A 158 -0.50 -5.03 -9.97
C TYR A 158 -1.21 -6.14 -9.21
N GLY A 159 -2.40 -5.82 -8.76
CA GLY A 159 -3.33 -6.76 -8.14
C GLY A 159 -4.75 -6.26 -8.33
N ASN A 160 -5.72 -7.10 -8.01
CA ASN A 160 -7.13 -6.75 -8.13
C ASN A 160 -7.91 -7.20 -6.90
N TRP A 161 -9.06 -6.57 -6.72
CA TRP A 161 -10.04 -6.91 -5.70
C TRP A 161 -11.41 -6.38 -6.11
N THR A 162 -12.45 -6.83 -5.43
CA THR A 162 -13.84 -6.49 -5.77
C THR A 162 -14.42 -5.52 -4.75
N VAL A 163 -14.91 -4.38 -5.23
CA VAL A 163 -15.59 -3.37 -4.42
C VAL A 163 -16.79 -4.02 -3.71
N PRO A 164 -16.97 -3.86 -2.39
CA PRO A 164 -18.06 -4.51 -1.69
C PRO A 164 -19.43 -4.18 -2.29
N ALA A 165 -20.18 -5.21 -2.68
CA ALA A 165 -21.46 -5.06 -3.39
C ALA A 165 -22.56 -4.36 -2.57
N HIS A 166 -22.42 -4.31 -1.25
CA HIS A 166 -23.36 -3.65 -0.35
C HIS A 166 -23.12 -2.15 -0.19
N PHE A 167 -22.08 -1.59 -0.81
CA PHE A 167 -21.79 -0.16 -0.73
C PHE A 167 -22.89 0.66 -1.38
N LYS A 168 -23.29 1.73 -0.68
CA LYS A 168 -24.30 2.65 -1.15
C LYS A 168 -23.71 3.55 -2.23
N ARG A 169 -24.50 3.77 -3.26
CA ARG A 169 -24.19 4.71 -4.35
C ARG A 169 -24.15 6.15 -3.85
N LYS A 170 -23.45 7.01 -4.59
CA LYS A 170 -23.21 8.43 -4.31
C LYS A 170 -22.60 8.66 -2.92
N ARG A 171 -21.59 7.85 -2.57
CA ARG A 171 -20.86 7.91 -1.30
C ARG A 171 -19.37 7.72 -1.52
N VAL A 172 -18.58 8.29 -0.60
CA VAL A 172 -17.13 8.07 -0.55
C VAL A 172 -16.83 7.05 0.54
N TYR A 173 -16.04 6.04 0.18
CA TYR A 173 -15.53 5.04 1.11
C TYR A 173 -14.01 5.13 1.18
N SER A 174 -13.48 5.03 2.40
CA SER A 174 -12.06 5.10 2.67
C SER A 174 -11.47 3.71 2.87
N PHE A 175 -10.30 3.51 2.30
CA PHE A 175 -9.57 2.27 2.33
C PHE A 175 -8.12 2.49 2.75
N VAL A 176 -7.51 1.42 3.27
CA VAL A 176 -6.08 1.35 3.53
C VAL A 176 -5.52 0.19 2.70
N TRP A 177 -4.58 0.50 1.83
CA TRP A 177 -3.66 -0.47 1.28
C TRP A 177 -2.61 -0.74 2.36
N LEU A 178 -2.54 -1.95 2.90
CA LEU A 178 -1.61 -2.33 3.98
C LEU A 178 -0.74 -3.51 3.51
N TRP A 179 0.54 -3.24 3.31
CA TRP A 179 1.54 -4.25 3.00
C TRP A 179 2.24 -4.72 4.27
N ARG A 180 2.15 -6.01 4.54
CA ARG A 180 2.86 -6.65 5.65
C ARG A 180 4.19 -7.21 5.15
N PHE A 181 5.27 -6.45 5.37
CA PHE A 181 6.60 -6.81 4.91
C PHE A 181 7.29 -7.77 5.88
N ASP A 182 7.31 -7.43 7.17
CA ASP A 182 7.82 -8.29 8.27
C ASP A 182 9.18 -8.96 7.99
N SER A 183 10.09 -8.29 7.27
CA SER A 183 11.42 -8.83 7.02
C SER A 183 12.34 -8.77 8.26
N ASN A 184 11.83 -8.25 9.38
CA ASN A 184 12.54 -8.14 10.64
C ASN A 184 11.68 -8.63 11.83
N PRO A 185 12.29 -9.05 12.95
CA PRO A 185 11.55 -9.59 14.10
C PRO A 185 10.64 -8.59 14.83
N VAL A 186 10.89 -7.28 14.68
CA VAL A 186 10.10 -6.21 15.30
C VAL A 186 8.75 -6.05 14.60
N GLY A 187 8.70 -6.42 13.33
CA GLY A 187 7.53 -6.28 12.47
C GLY A 187 7.52 -4.93 11.75
N GLU A 188 7.19 -4.99 10.47
CA GLU A 188 7.33 -3.88 9.53
C GLU A 188 6.17 -3.91 8.53
N GLU A 189 5.38 -2.84 8.53
CA GLU A 189 4.24 -2.69 7.64
C GLU A 189 4.24 -1.32 6.98
N TYR A 190 3.70 -1.28 5.77
CA TYR A 190 3.60 -0.06 4.98
C TYR A 190 2.16 0.16 4.60
N SER A 191 1.74 1.40 4.62
CA SER A 191 0.34 1.70 4.37
C SER A 191 0.13 2.94 3.54
N THR A 192 -0.99 2.94 2.81
CA THR A 192 -1.44 4.10 2.05
C THR A 192 -2.95 4.20 2.10
N CYS A 193 -3.45 5.37 2.47
CA CYS A 193 -4.87 5.67 2.47
C CYS A 193 -5.32 6.15 1.09
N PHE A 194 -6.45 5.63 0.64
CA PHE A 194 -7.13 6.08 -0.57
C PHE A 194 -8.64 6.06 -0.36
N ASP A 195 -9.37 6.73 -1.24
CA ASP A 195 -10.82 6.76 -1.25
C ASP A 195 -11.33 6.38 -2.62
N LEU A 196 -12.55 5.84 -2.65
CA LEU A 196 -13.29 5.63 -3.88
C LEU A 196 -14.67 6.26 -3.76
N TYR A 197 -15.07 6.98 -4.80
CA TYR A 197 -16.44 7.40 -4.99
C TYR A 197 -17.23 6.26 -5.61
N VAL A 198 -18.24 5.78 -4.89
CA VAL A 198 -19.15 4.74 -5.38
C VAL A 198 -20.29 5.43 -6.11
N GLU A 199 -20.35 5.29 -7.42
CA GLU A 199 -21.37 5.87 -8.32
C GLU A 199 -22.74 5.21 -8.18
#